data_AF-A0A951C2I8-F1
#
_entry.id   AF-A0A951C2I8-F1
#
_cell.length_a   1.000
_cell.length_b   1.000
_cell.length_c   1.000
_cell.angle_alpha   90.00
_cell.angle_beta   90.00
_cell.angle_gamma   90.00
#
_symmetry.space_group_name_H-M   'P 1'
#
loop_
_entity.id
_entity.type
_entity.pdbx_description
1 polymer ?
#
loop_
_entity_poly.entity_id
_entity_poly.type
_entity_poly.pdbx_seq_one_letter_code
_entity_poly.pdbx_strand_id
1 'polypeptide(L)' 'FEPFYTTKSSGMGMGLSICRSIIKTHGGQLWATANEGRGASFHFTLPKYQEEEQNAGAAAD' A
#
# COMPACT_ATOMS: atom_id res chain seq x y z
N PHE A 1 -7.08 -2.31 -8.91
CA PHE A 1 -8.02 -1.23 -8.56
C PHE A 1 -7.92 -0.29 -9.71
N GLU A 2 -8.87 -0.43 -10.63
CA GLU A 2 -8.80 0.26 -11.90
C GLU A 2 -9.27 1.70 -11.73
N PRO A 3 -8.61 2.66 -12.40
CA PRO A 3 -9.11 4.03 -12.43
C PRO A 3 -10.51 4.06 -13.06
N PHE A 4 -11.29 5.06 -12.70
CA PHE A 4 -12.65 5.29 -13.21
C PHE A 4 -13.72 4.25 -12.80
N TYR A 5 -13.42 3.34 -11.87
CA TYR A 5 -14.42 2.44 -11.29
C TYR A 5 -15.11 3.06 -10.07
N THR A 6 -16.43 3.18 -10.10
CA THR A 6 -17.25 3.68 -9.00
C THR A 6 -18.59 2.94 -8.93
N THR A 7 -19.14 2.77 -7.72
CA THR A 7 -20.53 2.35 -7.51
C THR A 7 -21.44 3.52 -7.11
N LYS A 8 -20.89 4.73 -6.98
CA LYS A 8 -21.63 5.95 -6.63
C LYS A 8 -22.12 6.64 -7.89
N SER A 9 -23.32 7.23 -7.81
CA SER A 9 -23.94 8.01 -8.88
C SER A 9 -23.15 9.28 -9.23
N SER A 10 -22.47 9.88 -8.25
CA SER A 10 -21.52 10.97 -8.43
C SER A 10 -20.20 10.64 -7.73
N GLY A 11 -19.15 10.46 -8.53
CA GLY A 11 -17.80 10.19 -8.05
C GLY A 11 -16.94 9.58 -9.15
N MET A 12 -15.73 10.08 -9.36
CA MET A 12 -14.89 9.67 -10.49
C MET A 12 -14.28 8.26 -10.33
N GLY A 13 -14.32 7.65 -9.14
CA GLY A 13 -13.74 6.31 -8.95
C GLY A 13 -12.20 6.29 -8.90
N MET A 14 -11.57 7.40 -8.51
CA MET A 14 -10.10 7.56 -8.55
C MET A 14 -9.39 7.27 -7.23
N GLY A 15 -10.10 7.22 -6.10
CA GLY A 15 -9.45 7.13 -4.78
C GLY A 15 -8.57 5.89 -4.61
N LEU A 16 -9.12 4.71 -4.90
CA LEU A 16 -8.39 3.44 -4.72
C LEU A 16 -7.28 3.21 -5.74
N SER A 17 -7.39 3.76 -6.95
CA SER A 17 -6.31 3.69 -7.95
C SER A 17 -5.13 4.57 -7.53
N ILE A 18 -5.39 5.78 -7.00
CA ILE A 18 -4.36 6.66 -6.42
C ILE A 18 -3.67 5.99 -5.22
N CYS A 19 -4.43 5.44 -4.26
CA CYS A 19 -3.86 4.73 -3.11
C CYS A 19 -2.95 3.56 -3.57
N ARG A 20 -3.40 2.77 -4.55
CA ARG A 20 -2.61 1.66 -5.10
C ARG A 20 -1.31 2.14 -5.72
N SER A 21 -1.34 3.26 -6.46
CA SER A 21 -0.14 3.84 -7.06
C SER A 21 0.85 4.28 -6.00
N ILE A 22 0.40 5.01 -4.97
CA ILE A 22 1.26 5.47 -3.86
C ILE A 22 1.90 4.26 -3.19
N ILE A 23 1.09 3.31 -2.71
CA ILE A 23 1.60 2.13 -1.99
C ILE A 23 2.58 1.33 -2.85
N LYS A 24 2.29 1.15 -4.14
CA LYS A 24 3.18 0.44 -5.07
C LYS A 24 4.50 1.18 -5.28
N THR A 25 4.48 2.51 -5.41
CA THR A 25 5.69 3.34 -5.50
C THR A 25 6.60 3.17 -4.28
N HIS A 26 6.01 2.95 -3.10
CA HIS A 26 6.74 2.63 -1.87
C HIS A 26 7.09 1.14 -1.70
N GLY A 27 6.97 0.32 -2.75
CA GLY A 27 7.30 -1.12 -2.70
C GLY A 27 6.27 -1.99 -1.97
N GLY A 28 5.08 -1.44 -1.72
CA GLY A 28 3.99 -2.11 -1.03
C GLY A 28 2.96 -2.78 -1.94
N GLN A 29 1.96 -3.39 -1.32
CA GLN A 29 0.79 -3.96 -2.00
C GLN A 29 -0.51 -3.50 -1.35
N LEU A 30 -1.59 -3.40 -2.12
CA LEU A 30 -2.93 -3.02 -1.65
C LEU A 30 -3.99 -4.00 -2.19
N TRP A 31 -4.82 -4.55 -1.30
CA TRP A 31 -5.94 -5.45 -1.63
C TRP A 31 -7.16 -5.19 -0.73
N ALA A 32 -8.27 -5.85 -1.06
CA ALA A 32 -9.49 -5.81 -0.26
C ALA A 32 -9.98 -7.23 0.02
N THR A 33 -10.61 -7.41 1.17
CA THR A 33 -11.31 -8.64 1.55
C THR A 33 -12.76 -8.32 1.89
N ALA A 34 -13.66 -9.23 1.56
CA ALA A 34 -15.02 -9.18 2.07
C ALA A 34 -14.99 -9.50 3.58
N ASN A 35 -15.80 -8.79 4.36
CA ASN A 35 -15.99 -9.11 5.78
C ASN A 35 -17.07 -10.18 5.92
N GLU A 36 -17.03 -10.94 7.01
CA GLU A 36 -18.19 -11.74 7.41
C GLU A 36 -19.35 -10.79 7.71
N GLY A 37 -20.36 -10.78 6.82
CA GLY A 37 -21.48 -9.86 6.90
C GLY A 37 -21.31 -8.60 6.05
N ARG A 38 -21.35 -7.42 6.67
CA ARG A 38 -21.39 -6.12 5.96
C ARG A 38 -20.04 -5.41 5.99
N GLY A 39 -19.82 -4.60 4.94
CA GLY A 39 -18.62 -3.76 4.81
C GLY A 39 -17.51 -4.42 4.00
N ALA A 40 -16.36 -3.76 3.97
CA ALA A 40 -15.17 -4.22 3.28
C ALA A 40 -13.95 -3.85 4.11
N SER A 41 -12.95 -4.73 4.15
CA SER A 41 -11.65 -4.42 4.72
C SER A 41 -10.64 -4.19 3.62
N PHE A 42 -9.86 -3.12 3.74
CA PHE A 42 -8.75 -2.81 2.85
C PHE A 42 -7.45 -3.00 3.62
N HIS A 43 -6.49 -3.65 2.98
CA HIS A 43 -5.23 -4.02 3.61
C HIS A 43 -4.08 -3.56 2.72
N PHE A 44 -2.99 -3.13 3.34
CA PHE A 44 -1.78 -2.81 2.61
C PHE A 44 -0.52 -3.22 3.37
N THR A 45 0.57 -3.36 2.63
CA THR A 45 1.92 -3.57 3.17
C THR A 45 2.83 -2.44 2.73
N LEU A 46 3.86 -2.17 3.53
CA LEU A 46 5.02 -1.37 3.14
C LEU A 46 6.27 -2.07 3.66
N PRO A 47 7.40 -2.02 2.94
CA PRO A 47 8.69 -2.42 3.49
C PRO A 47 8.96 -1.65 4.78
N LYS A 48 9.41 -2.36 5.83
CA LYS A 48 9.91 -1.68 7.03
C LYS A 48 11.18 -0.93 6.67
N TYR A 49 11.38 0.23 7.25
CA TYR A 49 12.67 0.89 7.21
C TYR A 49 13.72 -0.06 7.83
N GLN A 50 14.73 -0.43 7.07
CA GLN A 50 15.93 -1.09 7.57
C GLN A 50 16.99 -0.01 7.60
N GLU A 51 17.42 0.37 8.81
CA GLU A 51 18.61 1.20 8.96
C GLU A 51 19.78 0.36 8.44
N GLU A 52 20.51 0.88 7.45
CA GLU A 52 21.70 0.20 6.96
C GLU A 52 22.66 0.04 8.14
N GLU A 53 22.91 -1.20 8.56
CA GLU A 53 23.98 -1.56 9.50
C GLU A 53 25.34 -1.41 8.78
N GLN A 54 25.62 -0.23 8.23
CA GLN A 54 26.89 0.16 7.60
C GLN A 54 27.76 0.90 8.62
N ASN A 55 28.09 0.26 9.76
CA ASN A 55 29.31 0.63 10.49
C ASN A 55 29.76 -0.45 11.49
N ALA A 56 30.39 -1.53 11.03
CA ALA A 56 31.20 -2.40 11.90
C ALA A 56 32.22 -3.20 11.08
N GLY A 57 33.27 -2.54 10.58
CA GLY A 57 34.34 -3.24 9.86
C GLY A 57 35.60 -2.44 9.54
N ALA A 58 35.88 -1.33 10.22
CA ALA A 58 37.10 -0.55 10.00
C ALA A 58 37.65 0.07 11.29
N ALA A 59 38.00 -0.74 12.28
CA ALA A 59 38.98 -0.40 13.32
C ALA A 59 39.30 -1.64 14.18
N ALA A 60 40.41 -2.33 13.86
CA ALA A 60 41.23 -3.27 14.67
C ALA A 60 41.88 -4.24 13.64
N ASP A 61 43.19 -4.39 13.48
CA ASP A 61 44.43 -3.97 14.15
C ASP A 61 45.50 -3.78 13.05
#